data_AF-A0A958VPX3-F1
#
_entry.id   AF-A0A958VPX3-F1
#
_cell.length_a   1.000
_cell.length_b   1.000
_cell.length_c   1.000
_cell.angle_alpha   90.00
_cell.angle_beta   90.00
_cell.angle_gamma   90.00
#
_symmetry.space_group_name_H-M   'P 1'
#
loop_
_entity.id
_entity.type
_entity.pdbx_description
1 polymer ?
#
loop_
_entity_poly.entity_id
_entity_poly.type
_entity_poly.pdbx_seq_one_letter_code
_entity_poly.pdbx_strand_id
1 'polypeptide(L)'
;MSFGGAVSAMLTSLKNNKRSRVSAFEKIKGYENIPYKKGKIEKKATPLQLKEIREKLQKENKMNTVIVTIVSIIVAVILVVLFYYVKF
;
A
#
# COMPACT_ATOMS: atom_id res chain seq x y z
N MET A 1 21.60 -51.93 6.84
CA MET A 1 21.00 -51.17 7.96
C MET A 1 21.82 -49.90 8.25
N SER A 2 21.83 -48.91 7.35
CA SER A 2 22.62 -47.67 7.55
C SER A 2 21.82 -46.41 7.17
N PHE A 3 21.08 -46.47 6.06
CA PHE A 3 20.30 -45.33 5.58
C PHE A 3 19.11 -44.93 6.48
N GLY A 4 18.32 -45.89 6.97
CA GLY A 4 17.14 -45.59 7.80
C GLY A 4 17.46 -44.95 9.16
N GLY A 5 18.61 -45.32 9.76
CA GLY A 5 19.08 -44.73 11.02
C GLY A 5 19.55 -43.28 10.84
N ALA A 6 20.31 -43.01 9.78
CA ALA A 6 20.77 -41.67 9.44
C ALA A 6 19.61 -40.71 9.13
N VAL A 7 18.61 -41.17 8.38
CA VAL A 7 17.41 -40.37 8.05
C VAL A 7 16.56 -40.12 9.30
N SER A 8 16.43 -41.10 10.19
CA SER A 8 15.71 -40.94 11.46
C SER A 8 16.38 -39.93 12.39
N ALA A 9 17.72 -39.97 12.50
CA ALA A 9 18.49 -38.98 13.25
C ALA A 9 18.34 -37.57 12.65
N MET A 10 18.39 -37.45 11.33
CA MET A 10 18.18 -36.19 10.62
C MET A 10 16.76 -35.62 10.87
N LEU A 11 15.72 -36.45 10.75
CA LEU A 11 14.33 -36.08 11.05
C LEU A 11 14.17 -35.58 12.49
N THR A 12 14.83 -36.24 13.43
CA THR A 12 14.78 -35.86 14.85
C THR A 12 15.48 -34.53 15.10
N SER A 13 16.66 -34.32 14.51
CA SER A 13 17.38 -33.04 14.57
C SER A 13 16.59 -31.89 13.93
N LEU A 14 15.91 -32.13 12.81
CA LEU A 14 15.05 -31.14 12.16
C LEU A 14 13.82 -30.82 13.00
N LYS A 15 13.17 -31.81 13.62
CA LYS A 15 12.03 -31.60 14.52
C LYS A 15 12.43 -30.82 15.77
N ASN A 16 13.56 -31.14 16.39
CA ASN A 16 14.05 -30.48 17.60
C ASN A 16 14.50 -29.04 17.34
N ASN A 17 15.10 -28.76 16.18
CA ASN A 17 15.52 -27.40 15.80
C ASN A 17 14.41 -26.59 15.11
N LYS A 18 13.22 -27.14 14.94
CA LYS A 18 12.10 -26.43 14.30
C LYS A 18 11.58 -25.36 15.25
N ARG A 19 11.83 -24.09 14.91
CA ARG A 19 11.26 -22.93 15.60
C ARG A 19 9.73 -23.03 15.64
N SER A 20 9.13 -22.84 16.82
CA SER A 20 7.69 -22.62 16.96
C SER A 20 7.30 -21.33 16.25
N ARG A 21 6.51 -21.44 15.18
CA ARG A 21 5.95 -20.29 14.47
C ARG A 21 4.47 -20.20 14.81
N VAL A 22 4.11 -19.14 15.54
CA VAL A 22 2.69 -18.79 15.71
C VAL A 22 2.10 -18.42 14.35
N SER A 23 0.87 -18.86 14.12
CA SER A 23 0.14 -18.56 12.88
C SER A 23 -0.15 -17.06 12.77
N ALA A 24 -0.36 -16.55 11.55
CA ALA A 24 -0.75 -15.16 11.35
C ALA A 24 -2.01 -14.80 12.16
N PHE A 25 -2.96 -15.73 12.27
CA PHE A 25 -4.17 -15.58 13.08
C PHE A 25 -3.87 -15.49 14.58
N GLU A 26 -2.96 -16.32 15.11
CA GLU A 26 -2.54 -16.22 16.53
C GLU A 26 -1.83 -14.91 16.83
N LYS A 27 -1.05 -14.37 15.89
CA LYS A 27 -0.45 -13.04 16.04
C LYS A 27 -1.51 -11.96 16.17
N ILE A 28 -2.63 -12.08 15.46
CA ILE A 28 -3.69 -11.06 15.38
C ILE A 28 -4.73 -11.22 16.50
N LYS A 29 -4.87 -12.41 17.10
CA LYS A 29 -5.81 -12.67 18.23
C LYS A 29 -5.64 -11.72 19.42
N GLY A 30 -4.44 -11.17 19.65
CA GLY A 30 -4.18 -10.18 20.72
C GLY A 30 -4.43 -8.72 20.32
N TYR A 31 -4.75 -8.45 19.05
CA TYR A 31 -5.01 -7.10 18.51
C TYR A 31 -6.51 -6.84 18.32
N GLU A 32 -7.37 -7.64 18.96
CA GLU A 32 -8.80 -7.36 19.02
C GLU A 32 -9.01 -6.05 19.81
N ASN A 33 -9.58 -5.06 19.13
CA ASN A 33 -10.19 -3.89 19.74
C ASN A 33 -9.22 -2.88 20.39
N ILE A 34 -8.11 -2.54 19.74
CA ILE A 34 -7.55 -1.20 19.96
C ILE A 34 -8.51 -0.26 19.22
N PRO A 35 -9.40 0.51 19.90
CA PRO A 35 -10.12 1.55 19.20
C PRO A 35 -9.05 2.41 18.56
N TYR A 36 -9.12 2.65 17.25
CA TYR A 36 -8.27 3.65 16.60
C TYR A 36 -8.27 4.85 17.52
N LYS A 37 -7.16 5.09 18.25
CA LYS A 37 -7.03 6.26 19.08
C LYS A 37 -7.13 7.35 18.04
N LYS A 38 -8.29 8.02 17.95
CA LYS A 38 -8.50 9.15 17.05
C LYS A 38 -7.32 10.04 17.34
N GLY A 39 -6.30 9.98 16.49
CA GLY A 39 -5.05 10.66 16.75
C GLY A 39 -5.48 12.10 16.92
N LYS A 40 -5.36 12.65 18.12
CA LYS A 40 -5.56 14.08 18.30
C LYS A 40 -4.43 14.67 17.49
N ILE A 41 -4.73 15.03 16.24
CA ILE A 41 -3.87 15.90 15.46
C ILE A 41 -3.89 17.19 16.27
N GLU A 42 -2.86 17.38 17.08
CA GLU A 42 -2.68 18.62 17.81
C GLU A 42 -2.55 19.71 16.74
N LYS A 43 -3.61 20.50 16.56
CA LYS A 43 -3.68 21.59 15.58
C LYS A 43 -2.77 22.73 16.05
N LYS A 44 -1.46 22.53 15.94
CA LYS A 44 -0.40 23.47 16.36
C LYS A 44 -0.08 24.54 15.31
N ALA A 45 -0.70 24.47 14.13
CA ALA A 45 -0.44 25.42 13.07
C ALA A 45 -1.08 26.78 13.40
N THR A 46 -0.29 27.85 13.31
CA THR A 46 -0.80 29.22 13.40
C THR A 46 -1.70 29.53 12.20
N PRO A 47 -2.66 30.47 12.30
CA PRO A 47 -3.57 30.81 11.20
C PRO A 47 -2.84 31.27 9.93
N LEU A 48 -1.65 31.86 10.07
CA LEU A 48 -0.78 32.24 8.95
C LEU A 48 -0.20 31.00 8.24
N GLN A 49 0.35 30.05 9.01
CA GLN A 49 0.86 28.78 8.46
C GLN A 49 -0.24 27.99 7.76
N LEU A 50 -1.48 27.99 8.29
CA LEU A 50 -2.62 27.34 7.63
C LEU A 50 -2.99 28.00 6.30
N LYS A 51 -2.92 29.33 6.20
CA LYS A 51 -3.15 30.05 4.95
C LYS A 51 -2.08 29.71 3.91
N GLU A 52 -0.81 29.73 4.30
CA GLU A 52 0.30 29.38 3.40
C GLU A 52 0.19 27.94 2.88
N ILE A 53 -0.13 26.98 3.75
CA ILE A 53 -0.35 25.58 3.35
C ILE A 53 -1.52 25.48 2.36
N ARG A 54 -2.62 26.19 2.64
CA ARG A 54 -3.79 26.19 1.76
C ARG A 54 -3.48 26.78 0.39
N GLU A 55 -2.75 27.88 0.33
CA GLU A 55 -2.36 28.53 -0.92
C GLU A 55 -1.40 27.67 -1.75
N LYS A 56 -0.41 27.04 -1.11
CA LYS A 56 0.51 26.10 -1.77
C LYS A 56 -0.26 24.92 -2.37
N LEU A 57 -1.14 24.28 -1.60
CA LEU A 57 -1.96 23.16 -2.07
C LEU A 57 -2.88 23.55 -3.23
N GLN A 58 -3.50 24.73 -3.18
CA GLN A 58 -4.35 25.20 -4.28
C GLN A 58 -3.54 25.45 -5.54
N LYS A 59 -2.33 25.98 -5.43
CA LYS A 59 -1.44 26.22 -6.58
C LYS A 59 -1.01 24.90 -7.23
N GLU A 60 -0.58 23.93 -6.43
CA GLU A 60 -0.21 22.60 -6.91
C GLU A 60 -1.39 21.87 -7.57
N ASN A 61 -2.57 21.91 -6.95
CA ASN A 61 -3.77 21.30 -7.53
C ASN A 61 -4.18 21.95 -8.85
N LYS A 62 -4.05 23.28 -9.00
CA LYS A 62 -4.29 23.94 -10.28
C LYS A 62 -3.33 23.48 -11.37
N MET A 63 -2.05 23.32 -11.05
CA MET A 63 -1.08 22.80 -12.03
C MET A 63 -1.38 21.34 -12.41
N ASN A 64 -1.66 20.49 -11.41
CA ASN A 64 -1.97 19.09 -11.63
C ASN A 64 -3.26 18.91 -12.45
N THR A 65 -4.30 19.70 -12.17
CA THR A 65 -5.55 19.64 -12.94
C THR A 65 -5.36 20.05 -14.40
N VAL A 66 -4.54 21.06 -14.68
CA VAL A 66 -4.21 21.43 -16.07
C VAL A 66 -3.47 20.29 -16.79
N ILE A 67 -2.46 19.70 -16.16
CA ILE A 67 -1.69 18.59 -16.75
C ILE A 67 -2.60 17.39 -17.02
N VAL A 68 -3.42 16.99 -16.04
CA VAL A 68 -4.35 15.86 -16.18
C VAL A 68 -5.38 16.13 -17.29
N THR A 69 -5.85 17.38 -17.42
CA THR A 69 -6.80 17.76 -18.48
C THR A 69 -6.15 17.70 -19.87
N ILE A 70 -4.91 18.15 -20.02
CA ILE A 70 -4.20 18.05 -21.30
C ILE A 70 -3.99 16.58 -21.69
N VAL A 71 -3.54 15.75 -20.74
CA VAL A 71 -3.32 14.32 -20.98
C VAL A 71 -4.62 13.60 -21.33
N SER A 72 -5.73 13.91 -20.64
CA SER A 72 -7.03 13.28 -20.93
C SER A 72 -7.55 13.64 -22.32
N ILE A 73 -7.35 14.88 -22.78
CA ILE A 73 -7.70 15.30 -24.15
C ILE A 73 -6.89 14.52 -25.18
N ILE A 74 -5.58 14.39 -24.98
CA ILE A 74 -4.71 13.64 -25.90
C ILE A 74 -5.16 12.18 -26.01
N VAL A 75 -5.44 11.54 -24.87
CA VAL A 75 -5.94 10.15 -24.84
C VAL A 75 -7.29 10.04 -25.56
N ALA A 76 -8.21 10.98 -25.33
CA ALA A 76 -9.50 10.99 -26.00
C ALA A 76 -9.37 11.11 -27.53
N VAL A 77 -8.48 11.98 -28.02
CA VAL A 77 -8.22 12.13 -29.46
C VAL A 77 -7.65 10.82 -30.05
N ILE A 78 -6.68 10.20 -29.38
CA ILE A 78 -6.10 8.92 -29.82
C ILE A 78 -7.19 7.84 -29.91
N LEU A 79 -8.07 7.75 -28.91
CA LEU A 79 -9.17 6.79 -28.92
C LEU A 79 -10.13 7.03 -30.09
N VAL A 80 -10.50 8.29 -30.35
CA VAL A 80 -11.36 8.64 -31.50
C VAL A 80 -10.72 8.21 -32.82
N VAL A 81 -9.42 8.47 -32.99
CA VAL A 81 -8.67 8.05 -34.19
C VAL A 81 -8.65 6.52 -34.32
N LEU A 82 -8.36 5.80 -33.25
CA LEU A 82 -8.37 4.34 -33.24
C LEU A 82 -9.76 3.78 -33.60
N PHE A 83 -10.84 4.33 -33.02
CA PHE A 83 -12.19 3.92 -33.36
C PHE A 83 -12.55 4.18 -34.82
N TYR A 84 -12.06 5.27 -35.41
CA TYR A 84 -12.25 5.56 -36.83
C TYR A 84 -11.57 4.50 -37.72
N TYR A 85 -10.32 4.14 -37.42
CA TYR A 85 -9.56 3.12 -38.17
C TYR A 85 -10.04 1.68 -37.96
N VAL A 86 -10.69 1.36 -36.83
CA VAL A 86 -11.21 0.02 -36.54
C VAL A 86 -12.60 -0.20 -37.14
N LYS A 87 -13.39 0.87 -37.34
CA LYS A 87 -14.71 0.79 -37.98
C LYS A 87 -14.66 0.82 -39.52
N PHE A 88 -13.54 1.21 -40.11
CA PHE A 88 -13.27 1.16 -41.55
C PHE A 88 -12.47 -0.10 -41.87
#